data_AF-A0A9D4R694-F1
#
_entry.id   AF-A0A9D4R694-F1
#
_cell.length_a   1.000
_cell.length_b   1.000
_cell.length_c   1.000
_cell.angle_alpha   90.00
_cell.angle_beta   90.00
_cell.angle_gamma   90.00
#
_symmetry.space_group_name_H-M   'P 1'
#
loop_
_entity.id
_entity.type
_entity.pdbx_description
1 polymer ?
#
loop_
_entity_poly.entity_id
_entity_poly.type
_entity_poly.pdbx_seq_one_letter_code
_entity_poly.pdbx_strand_id
1 'polypeptide(L)' 'MTIGNPTGKPGTIRMEKNQESIAYAFAGHTRGWDHGSQTIVVRMSVGDVMSVEGEVHVS' A
#
# COMPACT_ATOMS: atom_id res chain seq x y z
N MET A 1 -8.30 -0.68 0.21
CA MET A 1 -7.64 -2.01 0.25
C MET A 1 -7.56 -2.41 1.69
N THR A 2 -8.00 -3.60 2.05
CA THR A 2 -7.85 -4.13 3.41
C THR A 2 -6.53 -4.89 3.47
N ILE A 3 -5.65 -4.58 4.43
CA ILE A 3 -4.41 -5.33 4.66
C ILE A 3 -4.67 -6.24 5.85
N GLY A 4 -4.78 -7.54 5.60
CA GLY A 4 -4.86 -8.55 6.67
C GLY A 4 -3.46 -8.97 7.08
N ASN A 5 -3.17 -8.96 8.38
CA ASN A 5 -1.90 -9.44 8.94
C ASN A 5 -2.12 -10.54 9.99
N PRO A 6 -2.34 -11.79 9.57
CA PRO A 6 -2.38 -12.94 10.49
C PRO A 6 -1.00 -13.29 11.09
N THR A 7 0.11 -12.85 10.49
CA THR A 7 1.48 -13.18 10.91
C THR A 7 2.08 -12.27 11.98
N GLY A 8 1.49 -11.10 12.19
CA GLY A 8 1.97 -10.07 13.09
C GLY A 8 3.16 -9.25 12.64
N LYS A 9 3.49 -9.29 11.34
CA LYS A 9 4.50 -8.42 10.71
C LYS A 9 3.84 -7.19 10.05
N PRO A 10 4.35 -5.97 10.20
CA PRO A 10 3.76 -4.80 9.56
C PRO A 10 3.54 -5.02 8.07
N GLY A 11 2.35 -4.67 7.57
CA GLY A 11 2.06 -4.69 6.13
C GLY A 11 2.38 -3.33 5.51
N THR A 12 2.81 -3.33 4.25
CA THR A 12 3.12 -2.09 3.52
C THR A 12 2.33 -2.04 2.22
N ILE A 13 1.69 -0.91 1.94
CA ILE A 13 1.18 -0.56 0.61
C ILE A 13 2.10 0.48 0.01
N ARG A 14 2.43 0.31 -1.25
CA ARG A 14 3.21 1.23 -2.07
C ARG A 14 2.38 1.67 -3.27
N MET A 15 2.32 2.97 -3.49
CA MET A 15 1.74 3.55 -4.70
C MET A 15 2.86 3.90 -5.65
N GLU A 16 2.73 3.50 -6.91
CA GLU A 16 3.69 3.78 -7.95
C GLU A 16 3.08 4.55 -9.12
N LYS A 17 3.90 5.39 -9.73
CA LYS A 17 3.65 6.06 -10.99
C LYS A 17 4.79 5.71 -11.94
N ASN A 18 4.49 5.09 -13.07
CA ASN A 18 5.49 4.67 -14.05
C ASN A 18 6.64 3.86 -13.44
N GLN A 19 6.34 2.90 -12.55
CA GLN A 19 7.31 2.07 -11.81
C GLN A 19 8.16 2.84 -10.77
N GLU A 20 7.89 4.13 -10.52
CA GLU A 20 8.51 4.89 -9.44
C GLU A 20 7.56 5.01 -8.25
N SER A 21 8.07 4.76 -7.04
CA SER A 21 7.27 4.85 -5.81
C SER A 21 7.06 6.30 -5.40
N ILE A 22 5.79 6.67 -5.20
CA ILE A 22 5.40 8.05 -4.87
C ILE A 22 4.76 8.19 -3.48
N ALA A 23 4.29 7.10 -2.89
CA ALA A 23 3.73 7.09 -1.54
C ALA A 23 3.76 5.70 -0.92
N TYR A 24 3.77 5.67 0.41
CA TYR A 24 3.72 4.46 1.23
C TYR A 24 2.65 4.60 2.31
N ALA A 25 1.99 3.49 2.64
CA ALA A 25 1.13 3.36 3.80
C ALA A 25 1.52 2.11 4.59
N PHE A 26 1.58 2.23 5.91
CA PHE A 26 1.95 1.14 6.81
C PHE A 26 0.74 0.72 7.65
N ALA A 27 0.49 -0.57 7.76
CA ALA A 27 -0.42 -1.15 8.76
C ALA A 27 0.42 -1.64 9.94
N GLY A 28 0.32 -0.93 11.07
CA GLY A 28 1.24 -1.04 12.20
C GLY A 28 0.88 -2.12 13.22
N HIS A 29 -0.31 -2.71 13.17
CA HIS A 29 -0.73 -3.67 14.18
C HIS A 29 -0.23 -5.10 13.91
N THR A 30 0.19 -5.75 15.00
CA THR A 30 0.80 -7.09 15.03
C THR A 30 -0.22 -8.23 15.14
N ARG A 31 -1.54 -7.96 15.18
CA ARG A 31 -2.61 -8.98 15.10
C ARG A 31 -3.91 -8.36 14.58
N GLY A 32 -4.60 -9.04 13.66
CA GLY A 32 -5.94 -8.69 13.18
C GLY A 32 -5.99 -8.10 11.76
N TRP A 33 -7.17 -7.66 11.35
CA TRP A 33 -7.36 -6.87 10.13
C TRP A 33 -7.15 -5.40 10.47
N ASP A 34 -6.26 -4.74 9.72
CA ASP A 34 -5.95 -3.33 9.93
C ASP A 34 -6.18 -2.55 8.63
N HIS A 35 -6.51 -1.27 8.78
CA HIS A 35 -6.80 -0.37 7.66
C HIS A 35 -5.74 0.73 7.62
N GLY A 36 -4.74 0.55 6.76
CA GLY A 36 -3.87 1.64 6.35
C GLY A 36 -4.55 2.45 5.25
N SER A 37 -4.81 3.74 5.49
CA SER A 37 -5.29 4.68 4.47
C SER A 37 -4.29 5.80 4.24
N GLN A 38 -3.96 6.05 2.98
CA GLN A 38 -3.18 7.21 2.56
C GLN A 38 -3.89 7.87 1.39
N THR A 39 -4.00 9.20 1.43
CA THR A 39 -4.51 10.01 0.31
C THR A 39 -3.38 10.87 -0.21
N ILE A 40 -3.24 10.93 -1.53
CA ILE A 40 -2.25 11.77 -2.22
C ILE A 40 -2.89 12.44 -3.43
N VAL A 41 -2.35 13.59 -3.83
CA VAL A 41 -2.71 14.27 -5.09
C VAL A 41 -1.49 14.24 -5.98
N VAL A 42 -1.65 13.74 -7.20
CA VAL A 42 -0.55 13.50 -8.15
C VAL A 42 -0.92 14.11 -9.49
N ARG A 43 0.03 14.81 -10.14
CA ARG A 43 -0.16 15.29 -11.51
C ARG A 43 0.03 14.12 -12.48
N MET A 44 -0.96 13.92 -13.36
CA MET A 44 -0.97 12.87 -14.39
C MET A 44 -0.83 13.48 -15.79
N SER A 45 -0.01 12.86 -16.62
CA SER A 45 0.11 13.11 -18.06
C SER A 45 -0.49 11.96 -18.85
N VAL A 46 -0.84 12.21 -20.12
CA VAL A 46 -1.30 11.14 -21.02
C VAL A 46 -0.19 10.08 -21.15
N GLY A 47 -0.56 8.82 -20.87
CA GLY A 47 0.37 7.69 -20.89
C GLY A 47 0.97 7.33 -19.52
N ASP A 48 0.77 8.15 -18.48
CA ASP A 48 1.17 7.78 -17.12
C ASP A 48 0.33 6.60 -16.61
N VAL A 49 1.00 5.64 -15.97
CA VAL A 49 0.38 4.46 -15.36
C VAL A 49 0.54 4.55 -13.85
N MET A 50 -0.55 4.29 -13.14
CA MET A 50 -0.59 4.19 -11.68
C MET A 50 -0.84 2.73 -11.27
N SER A 51 -0.04 2.23 -10.34
CA SER A 51 -0.23 0.93 -9.71
C SER A 51 -0.19 1.06 -8.19
N VAL A 52 -0.86 0.12 -7.52
CA VAL A 52 -0.80 -0.03 -6.07
C VAL A 52 -0.37 -1.44 -5.79
N GLU A 53 0.76 -1.58 -5.10
CA GLU A 53 1.32 -2.86 -4.69
C GLU A 53 1.20 -2.98 -3.18
N GLY A 54 0.77 -4.15 -2.71
CA GLY A 54 0.65 -4.46 -1.29
C GLY A 54 1.47 -5.69 -0.94
N GLU A 55 2.25 -5.61 0.12
CA GLU A 55 2.86 -6.78 0.74
C GLU A 55 1.85 -7.38 1.73
N VAL A 56 1.38 -8.59 1.43
CA VAL A 56 0.45 -9.34 2.28
C VAL A 56 1.14 -10.60 2.78
N HIS A 57 1.19 -10.75 4.11
CA HIS A 57 1.71 -11.96 4.76
C HIS A 57 0.55 -12.90 5.10
N VAL A 58 0.47 -14.04 4.42
CA VAL A 58 -0.54 -15.08 4.67
C VAL A 58 0.11 -16.22 5.46
N SER A 59 -0.56 -16.67 6.54
CA SER A 59 -0.15 -17.83 7.36
C SER A 59 -0.66 -19.14 6.78
#